data_AF-A0A914DL26-F1
#
_entry.id   AF-A0A914DL26-F1
#
_cell.length_a   1.000
_cell.length_b   1.000
_cell.length_c   1.000
_cell.angle_alpha   90.00
_cell.angle_beta   90.00
_cell.angle_gamma   90.00
#
_symmetry.space_group_name_H-M   'P 1'
#
loop_
_entity.id
_entity.type
_entity.pdbx_description
1 polymer ?
#
loop_
_entity_poly.entity_id
_entity_poly.type
_entity_poly.pdbx_seq_one_letter_code
_entity_poly.pdbx_strand_id
1 'polypeptide(L)'
;MWERGNRYNNGTQELHASSLGMVKAALEAVNGFNAYGQNGTSSSVIYVDIDGHDRNRTTFETMLPRESNSKHTDAALLLTIGWPAFATHDNMLYEKTLNKIIQHLEGRYGIKRFPRDGYRTEIEDPTQKYYEEEETYNY
;
A
#
# COMPACT_ATOMS: atom_id res chain seq x y z
N MET A 1 2.43 5.72 -0.55
CA MET A 1 1.36 6.53 0.07
C MET A 1 1.89 7.79 0.74
N TRP A 2 2.85 7.68 1.66
CA TRP A 2 3.32 8.82 2.48
C TRP A 2 4.49 9.63 1.91
N GLU A 3 4.85 9.44 0.64
CA GLU A 3 5.99 10.11 -0.02
C GLU A 3 7.38 9.89 0.64
N ARG A 4 7.52 8.84 1.48
CA ARG A 4 8.77 8.54 2.21
C ARG A 4 9.67 7.47 1.58
N GLY A 5 9.33 6.92 0.41
CA GLY A 5 10.09 5.82 -0.20
C GLY A 5 10.16 4.62 0.76
N ASN A 6 11.36 4.32 1.29
CA ASN A 6 11.56 3.28 2.31
C ASN A 6 11.26 3.74 3.75
N ARG A 7 11.51 2.89 4.76
CA ARG A 7 11.33 3.26 6.19
C ARG A 7 12.25 4.40 6.62
N TYR A 8 13.45 4.45 6.07
CA TYR A 8 14.50 5.38 6.44
C TYR A 8 14.45 6.70 5.67
N ASN A 9 13.59 6.83 4.68
CA ASN A 9 13.54 7.95 3.74
C ASN A 9 14.93 8.45 3.31
N ASN A 10 15.74 7.56 2.75
CA ASN A 10 17.09 7.86 2.28
C ASN A 10 17.19 7.94 0.74
N GLY A 11 16.06 8.17 0.06
CA GLY A 11 15.97 8.22 -1.40
C GLY A 11 15.88 6.85 -2.09
N THR A 12 16.04 5.75 -1.36
CA THR A 12 15.87 4.39 -1.94
C THR A 12 14.40 4.05 -2.10
N GLN A 13 14.03 3.58 -3.29
CA GLN A 13 12.69 3.09 -3.59
C GLN A 13 12.56 1.61 -3.22
N GLU A 14 11.37 1.19 -2.81
CA GLU A 14 11.05 -0.21 -2.52
C GLU A 14 9.66 -0.56 -3.04
N LEU A 15 9.41 -1.86 -3.23
CA LEU A 15 8.09 -2.35 -3.59
C LEU A 15 7.17 -2.31 -2.37
N HIS A 16 5.97 -1.80 -2.57
CA HIS A 16 4.97 -1.57 -1.54
C HIS A 16 3.74 -2.43 -1.80
N ALA A 17 3.35 -3.26 -0.81
CA ALA A 17 2.14 -4.06 -0.87
C ALA A 17 0.90 -3.16 -1.01
N SER A 18 0.88 -2.01 -0.34
CA SER A 18 -0.18 -1.02 -0.53
C SER A 18 -0.33 -0.54 -1.97
N SER A 19 0.78 -0.33 -2.67
CA SER A 19 0.77 0.12 -4.07
C SER A 19 0.35 -1.01 -5.02
N LEU A 20 0.86 -2.23 -4.80
CA LEU A 20 0.48 -3.41 -5.56
C LEU A 20 -1.00 -3.73 -5.43
N GLY A 21 -1.55 -3.71 -4.21
CA GLY A 21 -2.95 -4.03 -3.99
C GLY A 21 -3.89 -2.98 -4.61
N MET A 22 -3.53 -1.69 -4.57
CA MET A 22 -4.29 -0.65 -5.29
C MET A 22 -4.26 -0.87 -6.81
N VAL A 23 -3.10 -1.20 -7.38
CA VAL A 23 -2.99 -1.52 -8.82
C VAL A 23 -3.80 -2.77 -9.16
N LYS A 24 -3.70 -3.83 -8.36
CA LYS A 24 -4.49 -5.05 -8.54
C LYS A 24 -5.99 -4.74 -8.56
N ALA A 25 -6.50 -4.02 -7.56
CA ALA A 25 -7.90 -3.65 -7.48
C ALA A 25 -8.35 -2.80 -8.67
N ALA A 26 -7.51 -1.85 -9.11
CA ALA A 26 -7.79 -1.05 -10.29
C ALA A 26 -7.86 -1.92 -11.56
N LEU A 27 -6.94 -2.87 -11.73
CA LEU A 27 -6.96 -3.83 -12.84
C LEU A 27 -8.24 -4.66 -12.85
N GLU A 28 -8.66 -5.18 -11.69
CA GLU A 28 -9.92 -5.92 -11.55
C GLU A 28 -11.13 -5.03 -11.89
N ALA A 29 -11.14 -3.76 -11.46
CA ALA A 29 -12.25 -2.85 -11.67
C ALA A 29 -12.40 -2.37 -13.13
N VAL A 30 -11.30 -2.14 -13.84
CA VAL A 30 -11.34 -1.66 -15.24
C VAL A 30 -11.52 -2.77 -16.25
N ASN A 31 -11.28 -4.04 -15.87
CA ASN A 31 -11.42 -5.15 -16.80
C ASN A 31 -12.89 -5.35 -17.20
N GLY A 32 -13.18 -5.23 -18.49
CA GLY A 32 -14.54 -5.26 -19.02
C GLY A 32 -15.29 -3.92 -18.91
N PHE A 33 -14.62 -2.85 -18.44
CA PHE A 33 -15.24 -1.52 -18.36
C PHE A 33 -15.37 -0.91 -19.75
N ASN A 34 -16.60 -0.53 -20.14
CA ASN A 34 -16.88 0.19 -21.38
C ASN A 34 -16.89 1.71 -21.13
N ALA A 35 -15.88 2.41 -21.66
CA ALA A 35 -15.67 3.84 -21.41
C ALA A 35 -16.84 4.74 -21.87
N TYR A 36 -17.67 4.29 -22.83
CA TYR A 36 -18.83 5.03 -23.33
C TYR A 36 -20.17 4.39 -22.92
N GLY A 37 -20.15 3.39 -22.02
CA GLY A 37 -21.35 2.70 -21.55
C GLY A 37 -22.17 2.14 -22.71
N GLN A 38 -23.47 2.49 -22.75
CA GLN A 38 -24.40 2.01 -23.79
C GLN A 38 -24.09 2.53 -25.20
N ASN A 39 -23.37 3.65 -25.32
CA ASN A 39 -23.00 4.23 -26.61
C ASN A 39 -21.66 3.70 -27.14
N GLY A 40 -20.98 2.84 -26.37
CA GLY A 40 -19.69 2.27 -26.73
C GLY A 40 -19.81 1.06 -27.66
N THR A 41 -18.71 0.75 -28.33
CA THR A 41 -18.55 -0.45 -29.16
C THR A 41 -17.57 -1.41 -28.48
N SER A 42 -17.32 -2.58 -29.08
CA SER A 42 -16.30 -3.51 -28.58
C SER A 42 -14.91 -2.87 -28.48
N SER A 43 -14.62 -1.85 -29.30
CA SER A 43 -13.35 -1.12 -29.28
C SER A 43 -13.19 -0.16 -28.11
N SER A 44 -14.25 0.14 -27.37
CA SER A 44 -14.20 1.02 -26.18
C SER A 44 -14.20 0.26 -24.85
N VAL A 45 -14.11 -1.07 -24.90
CA VAL A 45 -13.99 -1.92 -23.71
C VAL A 45 -12.52 -2.07 -23.35
N ILE A 46 -12.19 -1.77 -22.09
CA ILE A 46 -10.84 -1.97 -21.57
C ILE A 46 -10.73 -3.43 -21.12
N TYR A 47 -9.73 -4.13 -21.64
CA TYR A 47 -9.37 -5.47 -21.19
C TYR A 47 -7.98 -5.45 -20.58
N VAL A 48 -7.83 -6.16 -19.47
CA VAL A 48 -6.57 -6.28 -18.74
C VAL A 48 -5.86 -7.56 -19.15
N ASP A 49 -4.52 -7.49 -19.23
CA ASP A 49 -3.67 -8.67 -19.37
C ASP A 49 -3.76 -9.54 -18.11
N ILE A 50 -4.27 -10.76 -18.28
CA ILE A 50 -4.49 -11.73 -17.21
C ILE A 50 -3.16 -12.11 -16.55
N ASP A 51 -2.09 -12.27 -17.34
CA ASP A 51 -0.78 -12.62 -16.80
C ASP A 51 -0.22 -11.49 -15.92
N GLY A 52 -0.43 -10.24 -16.34
CA GLY A 52 -0.09 -9.06 -15.56
C GLY A 52 -0.87 -8.98 -14.25
N HIS A 53 -2.17 -9.25 -14.27
CA HIS A 53 -3.00 -9.32 -13.06
C HIS A 53 -2.50 -10.40 -12.09
N ASP A 54 -2.26 -11.62 -12.58
CA ASP A 54 -1.89 -12.76 -11.75
C ASP A 54 -0.52 -12.57 -11.09
N ARG A 55 0.45 -11.99 -11.81
CA ARG A 55 1.75 -11.62 -11.23
C ARG A 55 1.61 -10.62 -10.07
N ASN A 56 0.74 -9.61 -10.24
CA ASN A 56 0.47 -8.62 -9.19
C ASN A 56 -0.21 -9.27 -7.99
N ARG A 57 -1.20 -10.15 -8.22
CA ARG A 57 -1.90 -10.91 -7.17
C ARG A 57 -0.93 -11.76 -6.36
N THR A 58 -0.13 -12.60 -7.01
CA THR A 58 0.82 -13.47 -6.33
C THR A 58 1.86 -12.68 -5.53
N THR A 59 2.38 -11.59 -6.10
CA THR A 59 3.35 -10.74 -5.41
C THR A 59 2.74 -10.07 -4.18
N PHE A 60 1.54 -9.51 -4.33
CA PHE A 60 0.81 -8.85 -3.25
C PHE A 60 0.51 -9.81 -2.09
N GLU A 61 -0.07 -10.99 -2.38
CA GLU A 61 -0.39 -12.00 -1.36
C GLU A 61 0.86 -12.53 -0.65
N THR A 62 1.98 -12.65 -1.37
CA THR A 62 3.28 -13.07 -0.78
C THR A 62 3.85 -11.99 0.15
N MET A 63 3.59 -10.71 -0.12
CA MET A 63 4.08 -9.62 0.73
C MET A 63 3.28 -9.50 2.03
N LEU A 64 1.97 -9.77 2.03
CA LEU A 64 1.14 -9.65 3.22
C LEU A 64 1.60 -10.59 4.36
N PRO A 65 1.59 -10.13 5.63
CA PRO A 65 1.04 -8.87 6.13
C PRO A 65 2.08 -7.72 6.20
N ARG A 66 3.18 -7.81 5.44
CA ARG A 66 4.26 -6.81 5.42
C ARG A 66 4.00 -5.76 4.35
N GLU A 67 4.32 -4.50 4.65
CA GLU A 67 4.18 -3.42 3.67
C GLU A 67 5.28 -3.44 2.62
N SER A 68 6.55 -3.60 3.02
CA SER A 68 7.69 -3.56 2.10
C SER A 68 8.92 -4.22 2.72
N ASN A 69 10.07 -4.16 2.05
CA ASN A 69 11.28 -4.77 2.58
C ASN A 69 11.72 -4.15 3.92
N SER A 70 11.67 -2.81 4.02
CA SER A 70 12.07 -2.08 5.23
C SER A 70 10.91 -1.73 6.16
N LYS A 71 9.68 -1.57 5.64
CA LYS A 71 8.48 -1.30 6.46
C LYS A 71 7.80 -2.59 6.85
N HIS A 72 7.87 -2.92 8.14
CA HIS A 72 7.29 -4.15 8.67
C HIS A 72 5.76 -4.18 8.57
N THR A 73 5.10 -3.05 8.82
CA THR A 73 3.64 -2.84 8.68
C THR A 73 3.39 -1.35 8.44
N ASP A 74 2.24 -1.02 7.86
CA ASP A 74 1.85 0.34 7.51
C ASP A 74 0.30 0.44 7.49
N ALA A 75 -0.25 1.57 7.91
CA ALA A 75 -1.68 1.86 7.91
C ALA A 75 -2.26 1.92 6.49
N ALA A 76 -1.44 2.19 5.46
CA ALA A 76 -1.82 2.12 4.06
C ALA A 76 -2.39 0.75 3.67
N LEU A 77 -1.98 -0.31 4.36
CA LEU A 77 -2.52 -1.66 4.16
C LEU A 77 -4.02 -1.74 4.48
N LEU A 78 -4.57 -0.91 5.37
CA LEU A 78 -6.01 -0.88 5.66
C LEU A 78 -6.83 -0.53 4.42
N LEU A 79 -6.39 0.47 3.66
CA LEU A 79 -7.03 0.88 2.40
C LEU A 79 -6.87 -0.17 1.31
N THR A 80 -5.87 -1.03 1.47
CA THR A 80 -5.50 -2.04 0.49
C THR A 80 -6.28 -3.34 0.70
N ILE A 81 -6.44 -3.78 1.95
CA ILE A 81 -7.21 -4.98 2.29
C ILE A 81 -8.71 -4.68 2.47
N GLY A 82 -9.08 -3.42 2.70
CA GLY A 82 -10.45 -2.94 2.86
C GLY A 82 -10.82 -1.85 1.85
N TRP A 83 -11.76 -0.97 2.20
CA TRP A 83 -12.17 0.14 1.33
C TRP A 83 -11.02 1.13 1.10
N PRO A 84 -10.72 1.53 -0.15
CA PRO A 84 -11.48 1.25 -1.37
C PRO A 84 -11.03 0.02 -2.19
N ALA A 85 -9.89 -0.61 -1.88
CA ALA A 85 -9.28 -1.57 -2.81
C ALA A 85 -9.82 -2.99 -2.71
N PHE A 86 -10.07 -3.52 -1.50
CA PHE A 86 -10.40 -4.92 -1.26
C PHE A 86 -9.50 -5.90 -2.03
N ALA A 87 -8.20 -5.62 -2.04
CA ALA A 87 -7.27 -6.28 -2.94
C ALA A 87 -6.96 -7.73 -2.58
N THR A 88 -7.27 -8.19 -1.36
CA THR A 88 -7.12 -9.60 -0.97
C THR A 88 -8.48 -10.29 -0.93
N HIS A 89 -8.56 -11.47 -1.55
CA HIS A 89 -9.73 -12.34 -1.52
C HIS A 89 -9.57 -13.48 -0.49
N ASP A 90 -8.43 -13.54 0.20
CA ASP A 90 -8.13 -14.53 1.22
C ASP A 90 -8.41 -13.95 2.62
N ASN A 91 -9.45 -14.48 3.27
CA ASN A 91 -9.85 -14.07 4.61
C ASN A 91 -8.73 -14.26 5.64
N MET A 92 -7.89 -15.28 5.50
CA MET A 92 -6.76 -15.50 6.42
C MET A 92 -5.72 -14.39 6.27
N LEU A 93 -5.40 -13.97 5.05
CA LEU A 93 -4.48 -12.86 4.79
C LEU A 93 -5.06 -11.53 5.27
N TYR A 94 -6.36 -11.31 5.05
CA TYR A 94 -7.10 -10.16 5.58
C TYR A 94 -6.96 -10.07 7.11
N GLU A 95 -7.37 -11.11 7.82
CA GLU A 95 -7.36 -11.14 9.29
C GLU A 95 -5.94 -11.00 9.84
N LYS A 96 -4.97 -11.72 9.27
CA LYS A 96 -3.56 -11.62 9.69
C LYS A 96 -3.01 -10.21 9.49
N THR A 97 -3.37 -9.55 8.40
CA THR A 97 -2.90 -8.19 8.09
C THR A 97 -3.56 -7.16 9.00
N LEU A 98 -4.88 -7.23 9.16
CA LEU A 98 -5.63 -6.36 10.05
C LEU A 98 -5.13 -6.47 11.49
N ASN A 99 -5.01 -7.68 12.03
CA ASN A 99 -4.54 -7.90 13.39
C ASN A 99 -3.12 -7.35 13.60
N LYS A 100 -2.23 -7.50 12.61
CA LYS A 100 -0.88 -6.95 12.69
C LYS A 100 -0.88 -5.42 12.74
N ILE A 101 -1.71 -4.77 11.93
CA ILE A 101 -1.87 -3.31 11.91
C ILE A 101 -2.36 -2.84 13.28
N ILE A 102 -3.46 -3.40 13.77
CA ILE A 102 -4.05 -3.03 15.06
C ILE A 102 -3.02 -3.21 16.19
N GLN A 103 -2.39 -4.39 16.26
CA GLN A 103 -1.41 -4.69 17.31
C GLN A 103 -0.23 -3.70 17.38
N HIS A 104 0.25 -3.19 16.24
CA HIS A 104 1.50 -2.41 16.19
C HIS A 104 1.28 -0.91 16.00
N LEU A 105 0.15 -0.52 15.39
CA LEU A 105 -0.09 0.86 14.96
C LEU A 105 -1.24 1.52 15.71
N GLU A 106 -2.16 0.76 16.32
CA GLU A 106 -3.21 1.35 17.15
C GLU A 106 -2.60 1.99 18.42
N GLY A 107 -3.13 3.15 18.76
CA GLY A 107 -2.85 3.85 20.00
C GLY A 107 -4.05 4.65 20.46
N ARG A 108 -3.88 5.40 21.55
CA ARG A 108 -4.96 6.13 22.23
C ARG A 108 -5.78 7.06 21.32
N TYR A 109 -5.16 7.60 20.27
CA TYR A 109 -5.76 8.62 19.39
C TYR A 109 -5.95 8.15 17.96
N GLY A 110 -5.90 6.84 17.70
CA GLY A 110 -6.06 6.25 16.38
C GLY A 110 -4.84 5.44 15.95
N ILE A 111 -4.61 5.37 14.64
CA ILE A 111 -3.62 4.47 14.04
C ILE A 111 -2.44 5.30 13.50
N LYS A 112 -1.22 4.94 13.91
CA LYS A 112 0.03 5.51 13.35
C LYS A 112 0.22 5.04 11.91
N ARG A 113 0.85 5.84 11.05
CA ARG A 113 1.13 5.45 9.66
C ARG A 113 2.04 4.24 9.59
N PHE A 114 3.21 4.29 10.21
CA PHE A 114 4.12 3.15 10.39
C PHE A 114 5.05 3.43 11.57
N PRO A 115 5.82 2.44 12.08
CA PRO A 115 6.69 2.66 13.24
C PRO A 115 7.90 3.53 12.91
N ARG A 116 8.28 4.43 13.82
CA ARG A 116 9.40 5.37 13.70
C ARG A 116 9.26 6.34 12.52
N ASP A 117 8.07 6.90 12.41
CA ASP A 117 7.71 7.80 11.33
C ASP A 117 7.80 9.25 11.80
N GLY A 118 8.88 9.93 11.41
CA GLY A 118 9.10 11.34 11.72
C GLY A 118 8.33 12.34 10.85
N TYR A 119 7.62 11.91 9.79
CA TYR A 119 7.12 12.88 8.80
C TYR A 119 6.10 13.87 9.40
N ARG A 120 6.39 15.16 9.31
CA ARG A 120 5.64 16.28 9.89
C ARG A 120 5.45 16.17 11.41
N THR A 121 6.40 15.54 12.09
CA THR A 121 6.50 15.63 13.55
C THR A 121 7.34 16.85 13.94
N GLU A 122 7.20 17.34 15.18
CA GLU A 122 7.96 18.51 15.67
C GLU A 122 9.48 18.30 15.68
N ILE A 123 9.92 17.05 15.65
CA ILE A 123 11.33 16.64 15.70
C ILE A 123 11.95 16.41 14.32
N GLU A 124 11.17 16.38 13.23
CA GLU A 124 11.70 16.31 11.86
C GLU A 124 12.20 17.67 11.40
N ASP A 125 13.38 17.73 10.77
CA ASP A 125 13.86 18.92 10.08
C ASP A 125 13.09 19.12 8.75
N PRO A 126 12.22 20.14 8.65
CA PRO A 126 11.39 20.33 7.46
C PRO A 126 12.17 20.83 6.25
N THR A 127 13.43 21.24 6.43
CA THR A 127 14.29 21.74 5.35
C THR A 127 14.98 20.60 4.59
N GLN A 128 15.01 19.41 5.18
CA GLN A 128 15.67 18.24 4.60
C GLN A 128 14.67 17.29 3.94
N LYS A 129 15.00 16.87 2.72
CA LYS A 129 14.16 15.92 1.98
C LYS A 129 14.36 14.48 2.46
N TYR A 130 15.59 14.11 2.80
CA TYR A 130 15.99 12.76 3.18
C TYR A 130 16.59 12.78 4.57
N TYR A 131 16.34 11.71 5.32
CA TYR A 131 16.91 11.56 6.65
C TYR A 131 18.38 11.14 6.57
N GLU A 132 19.13 11.57 7.58
CA GLU A 132 20.48 11.09 7.85
C GLU A 132 20.46 9.62 8.30
N GLU A 133 21.63 8.99 8.22
CA GLU A 133 21.78 7.62 8.73
C GLU A 133 21.42 7.59 10.22
N GLU A 134 20.64 6.57 10.63
CA GLU A 134 20.17 6.39 12.01
C GLU A 134 19.19 7.44 12.55
N GLU A 135 18.84 8.49 11.81
CA GLU A 135 17.93 9.54 12.29
C GLU A 135 16.57 8.98 12.74
N THR A 136 16.09 7.92 12.06
CA THR A 136 14.82 7.27 12.41
C THR A 136 14.77 6.66 13.81
N TYR A 137 15.89 6.44 14.50
CA TYR A 137 15.86 5.99 15.90
C TYR A 137 15.32 7.06 16.86
N ASN A 138 15.28 8.32 16.44
CA ASN A 138 14.74 9.43 17.22
C ASN A 138 13.21 9.54 17.15
N TYR A 139 12.55 8.80 16.25
CA TYR A 139 11.11 8.84 15.96
C TYR A 139 10.30 7.69 16.59
#